data_AF-A0A352EUU0-F1
#
_entry.id   AF-A0A352EUU0-F1
#
_cell.length_a   1.000
_cell.length_b   1.000
_cell.length_c   1.000
_cell.angle_alpha   90.00
_cell.angle_beta   90.00
_cell.angle_gamma   90.00
#
_symmetry.space_group_name_H-M   'P 1'
#
loop_
_entity.id
_entity.type
_entity.pdbx_description
1 polymer ?
#
loop_
_entity_poly.entity_id
_entity_poly.type
_entity_poly.pdbx_seq_one_letter_code
_entity_poly.pdbx_strand_id
1 'polypeptide(L)'
;MFNQSEHVKTQLQRNQVLLTAIQANLPQLESLLTPFHALYEDGIYRFYHNSFKVYQLQEYTLRVVDIFKGIGVATDNKLCEWFEQIVAAGTGLVWEPNHNNNWTLHTRPIVEAFLHAKYFLEMMIKYGRAMDLSQNMLPVGWAAILELYNQR
;
A
#
# COMPACT_ATOMS: atom_id res chain seq x y z
N MET A 1 -26.97 -13.44 -23.36
CA MET A 1 -26.87 -12.05 -22.89
C MET A 1 -26.57 -12.10 -21.40
N PHE A 2 -25.34 -11.85 -20.98
CA PHE A 2 -25.04 -11.65 -19.56
C PHE A 2 -25.71 -10.35 -19.13
N ASN A 3 -26.56 -10.42 -18.10
CA ASN A 3 -27.34 -9.30 -17.62
C ASN A 3 -26.40 -8.31 -16.91
N GLN A 4 -26.07 -7.19 -17.56
CA GLN A 4 -25.18 -6.14 -17.01
C GLN A 4 -25.57 -5.72 -15.58
N SER A 5 -26.86 -5.81 -15.22
CA SER A 5 -27.38 -5.52 -13.88
C SER A 5 -26.82 -6.45 -12.79
N GLU A 6 -26.64 -7.74 -13.07
CA GLU A 6 -26.12 -8.69 -12.07
C GLU A 6 -24.62 -8.51 -11.84
N HIS A 7 -23.86 -8.31 -12.92
CA HIS A 7 -22.42 -8.09 -12.82
C HIS A 7 -22.09 -6.85 -11.98
N VAL A 8 -22.82 -5.74 -12.19
CA VAL A 8 -22.65 -4.51 -11.40
C VAL A 8 -23.01 -4.74 -9.93
N LYS A 9 -24.08 -5.50 -9.63
CA LYS A 9 -24.46 -5.82 -8.24
C LYS A 9 -23.40 -6.66 -7.53
N THR A 10 -22.86 -7.69 -8.19
CA THR A 10 -21.78 -8.52 -7.63
C THR A 10 -20.52 -7.70 -7.38
N GLN A 11 -20.16 -6.79 -8.29
CA GLN A 11 -19.01 -5.91 -8.12
C GLN A 11 -19.17 -4.97 -6.93
N LEU A 12 -20.34 -4.35 -6.77
CA LEU A 12 -20.64 -3.47 -5.62
C LEU A 12 -20.58 -4.24 -4.30
N GLN A 13 -21.09 -5.48 -4.26
CA GLN A 13 -20.98 -6.33 -3.08
C GLN A 13 -19.52 -6.62 -2.72
N ARG A 14 -18.67 -6.97 -3.70
CA ARG A 14 -17.24 -7.18 -3.46
C ARG A 14 -16.53 -5.90 -2.97
N ASN A 15 -16.86 -4.75 -3.55
CA ASN A 15 -16.32 -3.47 -3.13
C ASN A 15 -16.74 -3.12 -1.69
N GLN A 16 -17.98 -3.47 -1.30
CA GLN A 16 -18.47 -3.26 0.06
C GLN A 16 -17.76 -4.18 1.07
N VAL A 17 -17.52 -5.45 0.72
CA VAL A 17 -16.75 -6.37 1.58
C VAL A 17 -15.34 -5.82 1.83
N LEU A 18 -14.67 -5.33 0.77
CA LEU A 18 -13.36 -4.70 0.90
C LEU A 18 -13.39 -3.47 1.81
N LEU A 19 -14.37 -2.57 1.62
CA LEU A 19 -14.52 -1.37 2.44
C LEU A 19 -14.71 -1.73 3.92
N THR A 20 -15.57 -2.70 4.22
CA THR A 20 -15.78 -3.18 5.59
C THR A 20 -14.52 -3.79 6.19
N ALA A 21 -13.73 -4.55 5.41
CA ALA A 21 -12.45 -5.08 5.85
C ALA A 21 -11.42 -3.97 6.16
N ILE A 22 -11.35 -2.93 5.32
CA ILE A 22 -10.51 -1.75 5.56
C ILE A 22 -10.94 -1.03 6.84
N GLN A 23 -12.25 -0.82 7.02
CA GLN A 23 -12.82 -0.16 8.21
C GLN A 23 -12.49 -0.93 9.49
N ALA A 24 -12.60 -2.26 9.48
CA ALA A 24 -12.23 -3.10 10.61
C ALA A 24 -10.74 -3.01 10.98
N ASN A 25 -9.87 -2.69 10.02
CA ASN A 25 -8.43 -2.54 10.20
C ASN A 25 -7.96 -1.09 10.40
N LEU A 26 -8.88 -0.10 10.43
CA LEU A 26 -8.53 1.31 10.64
C LEU A 26 -7.64 1.54 11.86
N PRO A 27 -7.90 0.96 13.06
CA PRO A 27 -7.02 1.17 14.22
C PRO A 27 -5.56 0.76 13.96
N GLN A 28 -5.35 -0.35 13.24
CA GLN A 28 -4.01 -0.83 12.90
C GLN A 28 -3.36 0.06 11.84
N LEU A 29 -4.09 0.41 10.78
CA LEU A 29 -3.61 1.31 9.73
C LEU A 29 -3.22 2.68 10.33
N GLU A 30 -4.07 3.25 11.17
CA GLU A 30 -3.82 4.55 11.81
C GLU A 30 -2.63 4.53 12.76
N SER A 31 -2.39 3.41 13.45
CA SER A 31 -1.21 3.24 14.30
C SER A 31 0.12 3.37 13.53
N LEU A 32 0.10 3.14 12.21
CA LEU A 32 1.26 3.26 11.35
C LEU A 32 1.45 4.66 10.75
N LEU A 33 0.49 5.58 10.85
CA LEU A 33 0.61 6.92 10.23
C LEU A 33 1.73 7.75 10.82
N THR A 34 1.83 7.81 12.14
CA THR A 34 2.86 8.57 12.85
C THR A 34 4.26 8.10 12.49
N PRO A 35 4.61 6.79 12.58
CA PRO A 35 5.92 6.34 12.16
C PRO A 35 6.16 6.54 10.66
N PHE A 36 5.17 6.33 9.79
CA PHE A 36 5.33 6.60 8.35
C PHE A 36 5.66 8.07 8.06
N HIS A 37 5.04 9.02 8.75
CA HIS A 37 5.36 10.44 8.58
C HIS A 37 6.79 10.77 9.03
N ALA A 38 7.20 10.28 10.19
CA ALA A 38 8.56 10.50 10.69
C ALA A 38 9.62 9.87 9.78
N LEU A 39 9.37 8.66 9.30
CA LEU A 39 10.26 7.93 8.39
C LEU A 39 10.28 8.50 6.99
N TYR A 40 9.19 9.10 6.52
CA TYR A 40 9.16 9.76 5.23
C TYR A 40 10.18 10.90 5.19
N GLU A 41 10.16 11.79 6.19
CA GLU A 41 11.11 12.90 6.24
C GLU A 41 12.54 12.42 6.47
N ASP A 42 12.80 11.59 7.50
CA ASP A 42 14.17 11.11 7.76
C ASP A 42 14.67 10.25 6.60
N GLY A 43 13.90 9.27 6.13
CA GLY A 43 14.31 8.32 5.10
C GLY A 43 14.62 8.96 3.74
N ILE A 44 13.80 9.92 3.29
CA ILE A 44 14.08 10.66 2.06
C ILE A 44 15.36 11.50 2.24
N TYR A 45 15.54 12.16 3.39
CA TYR A 45 16.80 12.82 3.70
C TYR A 45 17.99 11.85 3.71
N ARG A 46 17.87 10.66 4.33
CA ARG A 46 18.92 9.63 4.37
C ARG A 46 19.30 9.13 2.98
N PHE A 47 18.34 9.04 2.07
CA PHE A 47 18.61 8.72 0.67
C PHE A 47 19.56 9.74 0.05
N TYR A 48 19.27 11.04 0.14
CA TYR A 48 20.15 12.08 -0.42
C TYR A 48 21.47 12.24 0.34
N HIS A 49 21.48 11.90 1.63
CA HIS A 49 22.67 11.93 2.46
C HIS A 49 23.59 10.70 2.29
N ASN A 50 23.23 9.72 1.44
CA ASN A 50 23.95 8.44 1.29
C ASN A 50 24.12 7.68 2.61
N SER A 51 23.11 7.69 3.46
CA SER A 51 23.15 7.03 4.76
C SER A 51 22.44 5.68 4.73
N PHE A 52 23.13 4.63 5.19
CA PHE A 52 22.58 3.27 5.31
C PHE A 52 21.25 3.19 6.09
N LYS A 53 20.92 4.20 6.89
CA LYS A 53 19.64 4.31 7.60
C LYS A 53 18.43 4.30 6.66
N VAL A 54 18.57 4.64 5.38
CA VAL A 54 17.48 4.51 4.39
C VAL A 54 16.92 3.08 4.32
N TYR A 55 17.73 2.06 4.65
CA TYR A 55 17.30 0.65 4.67
C TYR A 55 16.24 0.36 5.74
N GLN A 56 16.06 1.24 6.73
CA GLN A 56 15.03 1.10 7.77
C GLN A 56 13.62 1.27 7.21
N LEU A 57 13.45 1.91 6.05
CA LEU A 57 12.14 2.05 5.39
C LEU A 57 11.51 0.69 5.01
N GLN A 58 12.34 -0.34 4.80
CA GLN A 58 11.90 -1.69 4.45
C GLN A 58 11.00 -2.30 5.52
N GLU A 59 11.37 -2.13 6.80
CA GLU A 59 10.64 -2.70 7.92
C GLU A 59 9.18 -2.23 7.95
N TYR A 60 8.97 -0.93 7.81
CA TYR A 60 7.63 -0.33 7.86
C TYR A 60 6.83 -0.59 6.58
N THR A 61 7.53 -0.70 5.45
CA THR A 61 6.93 -1.14 4.18
C THR A 61 6.36 -2.55 4.35
N LEU A 62 7.13 -3.51 4.88
CA LEU A 62 6.66 -4.87 5.12
C LEU A 62 5.50 -4.92 6.13
N ARG A 63 5.61 -4.19 7.26
CA ARG A 63 4.55 -4.13 8.27
C ARG A 63 3.19 -3.69 7.70
N VAL A 64 3.17 -2.67 6.84
CA VAL A 64 1.91 -2.20 6.26
C VAL A 64 1.41 -3.12 5.15
N VAL A 65 2.33 -3.71 4.36
CA VAL A 65 1.99 -4.69 3.32
C VAL A 65 1.36 -5.95 3.94
N ASP A 66 1.79 -6.37 5.12
CA ASP A 66 1.17 -7.49 5.82
C ASP A 66 -0.29 -7.19 6.20
N ILE A 67 -0.60 -5.96 6.61
CA ILE A 67 -1.99 -5.53 6.85
C ILE A 67 -2.78 -5.54 5.54
N PHE A 68 -2.21 -5.03 4.44
CA PHE A 68 -2.88 -5.04 3.13
C PHE A 68 -3.21 -6.47 2.68
N LYS A 69 -2.26 -7.41 2.82
CA LYS A 69 -2.49 -8.82 2.54
C LYS A 69 -3.59 -9.40 3.41
N GLY A 70 -3.60 -9.08 4.71
CA GLY A 70 -4.65 -9.49 5.64
C GLY A 70 -6.05 -8.99 5.24
N ILE A 71 -6.15 -7.75 4.77
CA ILE A 71 -7.40 -7.18 4.23
C ILE A 71 -7.83 -7.93 2.95
N GLY A 72 -6.89 -8.26 2.06
CA GLY A 72 -7.17 -8.97 0.80
C GLY A 72 -7.77 -10.36 0.99
N VAL A 73 -7.50 -11.03 2.11
CA VAL A 73 -8.13 -12.32 2.48
C VAL A 73 -9.66 -12.20 2.52
N ALA A 74 -10.21 -11.04 2.93
CA ALA A 74 -11.65 -10.85 3.01
C ALA A 74 -12.35 -10.89 1.64
N THR A 75 -11.62 -10.65 0.54
CA THR A 75 -12.16 -10.66 -0.81
C THR A 75 -11.56 -11.74 -1.72
N ASP A 76 -10.85 -12.71 -1.12
CA ASP A 76 -10.11 -13.77 -1.82
C ASP A 76 -9.17 -13.23 -2.90
N ASN A 77 -8.56 -12.07 -2.63
CA ASN A 77 -7.73 -11.36 -3.58
C ASN A 77 -6.29 -11.25 -3.07
N LYS A 78 -5.35 -11.48 -3.98
CA LYS A 78 -3.96 -11.04 -3.81
C LYS A 78 -3.86 -9.54 -4.10
N LEU A 79 -2.76 -8.95 -3.66
CA LEU A 79 -2.42 -7.59 -4.06
C LEU A 79 -2.07 -7.55 -5.55
N CYS A 80 -2.18 -6.37 -6.16
CA CYS A 80 -1.79 -6.08 -7.53
C CYS A 80 -0.35 -6.54 -7.78
N GLU A 81 -0.12 -7.27 -8.87
CA GLU A 81 1.18 -7.86 -9.19
C GLU A 81 2.29 -6.79 -9.28
N TRP A 82 2.00 -5.63 -9.88
CA TRP A 82 2.98 -4.54 -9.98
C TRP A 82 3.35 -3.97 -8.63
N PHE A 83 2.39 -3.87 -7.71
CA PHE A 83 2.68 -3.45 -6.34
C PHE A 83 3.54 -4.48 -5.61
N GLU A 84 3.25 -5.77 -5.76
CA GLU A 84 4.07 -6.84 -5.17
C GLU A 84 5.50 -6.85 -5.74
N GLN A 85 5.68 -6.59 -7.04
CA GLN A 85 6.99 -6.45 -7.68
C GLN A 85 7.78 -5.25 -7.12
N ILE A 86 7.12 -4.11 -6.93
CA ILE A 86 7.72 -2.92 -6.32
C ILE A 86 8.18 -3.23 -4.89
N VAL A 87 7.33 -3.87 -4.08
CA VAL A 87 7.66 -4.26 -2.70
C VAL A 87 8.82 -5.26 -2.68
N ALA A 88 8.82 -6.26 -3.55
CA ALA A 88 9.88 -7.26 -3.63
C ALA A 88 11.23 -6.64 -4.01
N ALA A 89 11.25 -5.68 -4.94
CA ALA A 89 12.46 -4.98 -5.33
C ALA A 89 13.01 -4.07 -4.20
N GLY A 90 12.12 -3.51 -3.38
CA GLY A 90 12.47 -2.56 -2.33
C GLY A 90 12.65 -3.14 -0.93
N THR A 91 12.51 -4.44 -0.72
CA THR A 91 12.57 -5.07 0.62
C THR A 91 13.47 -6.31 0.64
N GLY A 92 13.88 -6.77 1.84
CA GLY A 92 14.78 -7.92 2.01
C GLY A 92 16.25 -7.63 1.69
N LEU A 93 16.59 -6.36 1.44
CA LEU A 93 17.95 -5.93 1.13
C LEU A 93 18.75 -5.74 2.43
N VAL A 94 19.95 -6.34 2.47
CA VAL A 94 20.93 -6.14 3.53
C VAL A 94 21.93 -5.09 3.05
N TRP A 95 22.22 -4.09 3.88
CA TRP A 95 23.20 -3.07 3.51
C TRP A 95 24.61 -3.65 3.49
N GLU A 96 25.37 -3.29 2.44
CA GLU A 96 26.80 -3.54 2.35
C GLU A 96 27.55 -2.22 2.07
N PRO A 97 28.78 -2.04 2.58
CA PRO A 97 29.58 -0.84 2.32
C PRO A 97 29.72 -0.50 0.83
N ASN A 98 29.82 -1.53 -0.02
CA ASN A 98 29.98 -1.36 -1.47
C ASN A 98 28.71 -0.83 -2.16
N HIS A 99 27.54 -0.90 -1.53
CA HIS A 99 26.31 -0.30 -2.09
C HIS A 99 26.46 1.21 -2.27
N ASN A 100 27.33 1.88 -1.49
CA ASN A 100 27.59 3.31 -1.65
C ASN A 100 28.20 3.66 -3.01
N ASN A 101 28.89 2.71 -3.67
CA ASN A 101 29.46 2.93 -5.01
C ASN A 101 28.38 2.97 -6.11
N ASN A 102 27.26 2.29 -5.87
CA ASN A 102 26.11 2.24 -6.77
C ASN A 102 24.83 2.62 -6.02
N TRP A 103 24.89 3.70 -5.23
CA TRP A 103 23.88 4.02 -4.23
C TRP A 103 22.45 3.92 -4.73
N THR A 104 22.16 4.61 -5.84
CA THR A 104 20.81 4.69 -6.42
C THR A 104 20.29 3.34 -6.92
N LEU A 105 21.16 2.42 -7.34
CA LEU A 105 20.77 1.07 -7.74
C LEU A 105 20.15 0.31 -6.57
N HIS A 106 20.72 0.46 -5.37
CA HIS A 106 20.28 -0.29 -4.19
C HIS A 106 19.17 0.41 -3.40
N THR A 107 19.13 1.75 -3.42
CA THR A 107 18.27 2.50 -2.49
C THR A 107 17.05 3.16 -3.13
N ARG A 108 17.03 3.35 -4.46
CA ARG A 108 15.81 3.81 -5.14
C ARG A 108 14.64 2.83 -4.97
N PRO A 109 14.82 1.50 -5.14
CA PRO A 109 13.72 0.55 -4.95
C PRO A 109 13.14 0.60 -3.52
N ILE A 110 13.98 0.80 -2.51
CA ILE A 110 13.57 0.92 -1.10
C ILE A 110 12.63 2.12 -0.92
N VAL A 111 13.03 3.28 -1.45
CA VAL A 111 12.23 4.50 -1.37
C VAL A 111 10.93 4.37 -2.18
N GLU A 112 10.99 3.80 -3.38
CA GLU A 112 9.83 3.56 -4.23
C GLU A 112 8.79 2.69 -3.53
N ALA A 113 9.20 1.54 -2.98
CA ALA A 113 8.33 0.65 -2.23
C ALA A 113 7.67 1.35 -1.03
N PHE A 114 8.45 2.10 -0.27
CA PHE A 114 7.94 2.87 0.86
C PHE A 114 6.89 3.91 0.44
N LEU A 115 7.14 4.66 -0.64
CA LEU A 115 6.21 5.70 -1.11
C LEU A 115 4.90 5.12 -1.65
N HIS A 116 4.96 4.01 -2.38
CA HIS A 116 3.76 3.30 -2.81
C HIS A 116 2.96 2.74 -1.62
N ALA A 117 3.65 2.14 -0.64
CA ALA A 117 3.02 1.64 0.57
C ALA A 117 2.38 2.78 1.39
N LYS A 118 3.08 3.91 1.51
CA LYS A 118 2.56 5.13 2.17
C LYS A 118 1.31 5.65 1.47
N TYR A 119 1.32 5.75 0.14
CA TYR A 119 0.17 6.22 -0.63
C TYR A 119 -1.07 5.36 -0.34
N PHE A 120 -0.93 4.03 -0.41
CA PHE A 120 -2.06 3.13 -0.15
C PHE A 120 -2.52 3.16 1.30
N LEU A 121 -1.60 3.29 2.26
CA LEU A 121 -1.95 3.49 3.67
C LEU A 121 -2.84 4.72 3.86
N GLU A 122 -2.42 5.86 3.31
CA GLU A 122 -3.16 7.12 3.42
C GLU A 122 -4.49 7.06 2.70
N MET A 123 -4.56 6.43 1.53
CA MET A 123 -5.83 6.24 0.82
C MET A 123 -6.77 5.32 1.60
N MET A 124 -6.30 4.18 2.12
CA MET A 124 -7.15 3.27 2.89
C MET A 124 -7.72 3.95 4.14
N ILE A 125 -6.92 4.74 4.86
CA ILE A 125 -7.39 5.47 6.04
C ILE A 125 -8.39 6.55 5.63
N LYS A 126 -8.07 7.35 4.61
CA LYS A 126 -8.95 8.41 4.11
C LYS A 126 -10.33 7.86 3.73
N TYR A 127 -10.37 6.80 2.93
CA TYR A 127 -11.63 6.25 2.42
C TYR A 127 -12.33 5.34 3.41
N GLY A 128 -11.59 4.61 4.26
CA GLY A 128 -12.19 3.86 5.37
C GLY A 128 -12.95 4.76 6.34
N ARG A 129 -12.45 5.98 6.60
CA ARG A 129 -13.14 6.98 7.44
C ARG A 129 -14.29 7.69 6.74
N ALA A 130 -14.12 8.03 5.46
CA ALA A 130 -15.03 8.94 4.76
C ALA A 130 -16.18 8.26 4.02
N MET A 131 -16.12 6.95 3.78
CA MET A 131 -17.13 6.23 3.01
C MET A 131 -18.05 5.41 3.90
N ASP A 132 -19.36 5.65 3.80
CA ASP A 132 -20.39 4.83 4.46
C ASP A 132 -20.82 3.62 3.60
N LEU A 133 -20.82 3.79 2.27
CA LEU A 133 -21.21 2.77 1.30
C LEU A 133 -20.37 2.88 0.03
N SER A 134 -20.15 1.76 -0.66
CA SER A 134 -19.50 1.77 -1.99
C SER A 134 -20.37 2.56 -2.98
N GLN A 135 -19.91 3.74 -3.40
CA GLN A 135 -20.65 4.63 -4.30
C GLN A 135 -20.45 4.26 -5.78
N ASN A 136 -21.45 4.57 -6.63
CA ASN A 136 -21.37 4.38 -8.09
C ASN A 136 -20.36 5.33 -8.77
N MET A 137 -20.16 6.54 -8.23
CA MET A 137 -19.04 7.39 -8.63
C MET A 137 -17.87 7.12 -7.70
N LEU A 138 -16.78 6.62 -8.27
CA LEU A 138 -15.60 6.20 -7.53
C LEU A 138 -14.62 7.39 -7.45
N PRO A 139 -14.37 7.96 -6.25
CA PRO A 139 -13.25 8.87 -6.07
C PRO A 139 -11.96 8.19 -6.52
N VAL A 140 -11.05 8.92 -7.19
CA VAL A 140 -9.86 8.33 -7.82
C VAL A 140 -8.99 7.55 -6.83
N GLY A 141 -8.85 8.00 -5.58
CA GLY A 141 -8.09 7.25 -4.58
C GLY A 141 -8.78 5.97 -4.09
N TRP A 142 -10.12 5.92 -4.12
CA TRP A 142 -10.86 4.66 -3.89
C TRP A 142 -10.69 3.73 -5.09
N ALA A 143 -10.73 4.26 -6.32
CA ALA A 143 -10.41 3.47 -7.51
C ALA A 143 -9.01 2.86 -7.41
N ALA A 144 -7.99 3.61 -6.96
CA ALA A 144 -6.65 3.08 -6.75
C ALA A 144 -6.61 1.92 -5.73
N ILE A 145 -7.39 1.99 -4.64
CA ILE A 145 -7.52 0.87 -3.70
C ILE A 145 -8.12 -0.35 -4.40
N LEU A 146 -9.15 -0.17 -5.23
CA LEU A 146 -9.73 -1.29 -5.99
C LEU A 146 -8.71 -1.93 -6.94
N GLU A 147 -7.89 -1.13 -7.61
CA GLU A 147 -6.77 -1.62 -8.45
C GLU A 147 -5.77 -2.44 -7.61
N LEU A 148 -5.40 -1.95 -6.41
CA LEU A 148 -4.50 -2.68 -5.51
C LEU A 148 -5.03 -4.08 -5.17
N TYR A 149 -6.34 -4.28 -5.09
CA TYR A 149 -6.95 -5.57 -4.79
C TYR A 149 -7.47 -6.30 -6.04
N ASN A 150 -7.07 -5.91 -7.24
CA ASN A 150 -7.52 -6.51 -8.51
C ASN A 150 -9.06 -6.58 -8.63
N GLN A 151 -9.75 -5.56 -8.10
CA GLN A 151 -11.22 -5.43 -8.15
C GLN A 151 -11.69 -4.47 -9.26
N ARG A 152 -10.82 -4.15 -10.21
CA ARG A 152 -11.13 -3.30 -11.35
C ARG A 152 -10.42 -3.79 -12.60
#